data_AF-A0A1I3CGH4-F1
#
_entry.id   AF-A0A1I3CGH4-F1
#
_cell.length_a   1.000
_cell.length_b   1.000
_cell.length_c   1.000
_cell.angle_alpha   90.00
_cell.angle_beta   90.00
_cell.angle_gamma   90.00
#
_symmetry.space_group_name_H-M   'P 1'
#
loop_
_entity.id
_entity.type
_entity.pdbx_description
1 polymer ?
#
loop_
_entity_poly.entity_id
_entity_poly.type
_entity_poly.pdbx_seq_one_letter_code
_entity_poly.pdbx_strand_id
1 'polypeptide(L)'
;MKNFRRQLHPQSGLVLPMVLIFLMVMMLIGFTALRAALLEAKMAANAGNRQMAFQAAEHALRFCGNQLQLSPITIPQLKQGPIPVDGANSKPYWEIADSWSNSNVSVAMPRIGSEGAAAAMPARCLVEKLQFDGDLQYQQHLPQQRPAYRVTARGIGASTAAVVVLQSYLLL
;
A
#
# COMPACT_ATOMS: atom_id res chain seq x y z
N MET A 1 -86.70 31.87 -21.30
CA MET A 1 -85.82 30.99 -20.52
C MET A 1 -84.68 30.52 -21.43
N LYS A 2 -83.44 30.99 -21.19
CA LYS A 2 -82.28 30.80 -22.10
C LYS A 2 -81.42 29.66 -21.54
N ASN A 3 -81.49 28.48 -22.15
CA ASN A 3 -80.76 27.29 -21.70
C ASN A 3 -79.28 27.37 -22.09
N PHE A 4 -78.41 27.55 -21.09
CA PHE A 4 -76.96 27.44 -21.23
C PHE A 4 -76.57 25.96 -21.35
N ARG A 5 -76.28 25.48 -22.56
CA ARG A 5 -75.63 24.18 -22.74
C ARG A 5 -74.14 24.32 -22.40
N ARG A 6 -73.70 23.78 -21.26
CA ARG A 6 -72.27 23.63 -20.94
C ARG A 6 -71.66 22.59 -21.87
N GLN A 7 -70.75 23.02 -22.74
CA GLN A 7 -69.90 22.11 -23.51
C GLN A 7 -68.83 21.52 -22.58
N LEU A 8 -69.01 20.26 -22.18
CA LEU A 8 -67.98 19.48 -21.50
C LEU A 8 -66.90 19.12 -22.53
N HIS A 9 -65.78 19.84 -22.50
CA HIS A 9 -64.60 19.48 -23.27
C HIS A 9 -64.01 18.19 -22.68
N PRO A 10 -63.77 17.14 -23.50
CA PRO A 10 -63.04 15.96 -23.05
C PRO A 10 -61.58 16.36 -22.78
N GLN A 11 -61.20 16.46 -21.49
CA GLN A 11 -59.81 16.65 -21.10
C GLN A 11 -59.04 15.35 -21.36
N SER A 12 -58.19 15.35 -22.38
CA SER A 12 -57.24 14.27 -22.62
C SER A 12 -56.14 14.33 -21.53
N GLY A 13 -56.13 13.33 -20.65
CA GLY A 13 -55.23 13.27 -19.49
C GLY A 13 -53.76 13.08 -19.86
N LEU A 14 -53.01 14.18 -19.98
CA LEU A 14 -51.56 14.21 -20.21
C LEU A 14 -50.72 14.13 -18.92
N VAL A 15 -51.35 13.96 -17.76
CA VAL A 15 -50.69 14.01 -16.44
C VAL A 15 -49.76 12.80 -16.23
N LEU A 16 -50.20 11.59 -16.61
CA LEU A 16 -49.41 10.36 -16.45
C LEU A 16 -48.04 10.41 -17.15
N PRO A 17 -47.94 10.72 -18.47
CA PRO A 17 -46.65 10.76 -19.15
C PRO A 17 -45.75 11.87 -18.61
N MET A 18 -46.30 13.01 -18.19
CA MET A 18 -45.50 14.09 -17.57
C MET A 18 -44.88 13.63 -16.25
N VAL A 19 -45.67 13.03 -15.36
CA VAL A 19 -45.15 12.50 -14.08
C VAL A 19 -44.07 11.45 -14.32
N LEU A 20 -44.25 10.57 -15.31
CA LEU A 20 -43.27 9.54 -15.63
C LEU A 20 -41.95 10.13 -16.14
N ILE A 21 -41.98 11.18 -16.96
CA ILE A 21 -40.78 11.90 -17.41
C ILE A 21 -40.08 12.55 -16.21
N PHE A 22 -40.81 13.23 -15.32
CA PHE A 22 -40.22 13.83 -14.13
C PHE A 22 -39.57 12.79 -13.20
N LEU A 23 -40.25 11.66 -12.98
CA LEU A 23 -39.69 10.54 -12.21
C LEU A 23 -38.42 9.98 -12.86
N MET A 24 -38.42 9.82 -14.18
CA MET A 24 -37.26 9.35 -14.93
C MET A 24 -36.07 10.31 -14.77
N VAL A 25 -36.30 11.63 -14.92
CA VAL A 25 -35.24 12.64 -14.75
C VAL A 25 -34.69 12.60 -13.32
N MET A 26 -35.56 12.53 -12.30
CA MET A 26 -35.13 12.43 -10.90
C MET A 26 -34.32 11.15 -10.65
N MET A 27 -34.73 10.03 -11.23
CA MET A 27 -34.01 8.76 -11.13
C MET A 27 -32.61 8.85 -11.75
N LEU A 28 -32.48 9.47 -12.92
CA LEU A 28 -31.18 9.65 -13.58
C LEU A 28 -30.24 10.50 -12.71
N ILE A 29 -30.73 11.61 -12.15
CA ILE A 29 -29.96 12.45 -11.23
C ILE A 29 -29.53 11.65 -10.00
N GLY A 30 -30.47 10.96 -9.35
CA GLY A 30 -30.17 10.11 -8.18
C GLY A 30 -29.14 9.03 -8.48
N PHE A 31 -29.23 8.40 -9.66
CA PHE A 31 -28.29 7.37 -10.07
C PHE A 31 -26.87 7.92 -10.32
N THR A 32 -26.76 9.11 -10.91
CA THR A 32 -25.44 9.76 -11.08
C THR A 32 -24.78 10.09 -9.74
N ALA A 33 -25.55 10.59 -8.77
CA ALA A 33 -25.04 10.86 -7.42
C ALA A 33 -24.58 9.57 -6.70
N LEU A 34 -25.34 8.48 -6.81
CA LEU A 34 -24.96 7.18 -6.26
C LEU A 34 -23.67 6.64 -6.90
N ARG A 35 -23.53 6.77 -8.23
CA ARG A 35 -22.29 6.36 -8.92
C ARG A 35 -21.07 7.14 -8.41
N ALA A 36 -21.21 8.45 -8.22
CA ALA A 36 -20.13 9.28 -7.67
C ALA A 36 -19.74 8.83 -6.24
N ALA A 37 -20.73 8.63 -5.36
CA ALA A 37 -20.50 8.17 -4.00
C ALA A 37 -19.81 6.78 -3.94
N LEU A 38 -20.17 5.86 -4.84
CA LEU A 38 -19.52 4.55 -4.94
C LEU A 38 -18.05 4.66 -5.38
N LEU A 39 -17.74 5.57 -6.30
CA LEU A 39 -16.36 5.81 -6.72
C LEU A 39 -15.53 6.40 -5.58
N GLU A 40 -16.07 7.37 -4.84
CA GLU A 40 -15.42 7.94 -3.66
C GLU A 40 -15.18 6.90 -2.57
N ALA A 41 -16.18 6.05 -2.28
CA ALA A 41 -16.03 4.96 -1.32
C ALA A 41 -14.93 3.97 -1.76
N LYS A 42 -14.85 3.62 -3.05
CA LYS A 42 -13.79 2.74 -3.57
C LYS A 42 -12.41 3.39 -3.49
N MET A 43 -12.31 4.69 -3.77
CA MET A 43 -11.06 5.43 -3.63
C MET A 43 -10.62 5.51 -2.16
N ALA A 44 -11.54 5.79 -1.23
CA ALA A 44 -11.28 5.82 0.20
C ALA A 44 -10.82 4.45 0.72
N ALA A 45 -11.46 3.36 0.29
CA ALA A 45 -11.04 2.01 0.64
C ALA A 45 -9.63 1.68 0.13
N ASN A 46 -9.31 2.03 -1.12
CA ASN A 46 -7.97 1.83 -1.68
C ASN A 46 -6.91 2.69 -0.95
N ALA A 47 -7.22 3.93 -0.63
CA ALA A 47 -6.35 4.81 0.13
C ALA A 47 -6.08 4.26 1.54
N GLY A 48 -7.12 3.81 2.25
CA GLY A 48 -6.98 3.17 3.56
C GLY A 48 -6.12 1.90 3.52
N ASN A 49 -6.29 1.07 2.49
CA ASN A 49 -5.49 -0.14 2.29
C ASN A 49 -4.01 0.16 2.05
N ARG A 50 -3.70 1.21 1.26
CA ARG A 50 -2.33 1.70 1.06
C ARG A 50 -1.73 2.29 2.33
N GLN A 51 -2.51 3.06 3.09
CA GLN A 51 -2.05 3.63 4.35
C GLN A 51 -1.70 2.55 5.38
N MET A 52 -2.51 1.51 5.47
CA MET A 52 -2.21 0.35 6.31
C MET A 52 -0.93 -0.37 5.86
N ALA A 53 -0.76 -0.59 4.55
CA ALA A 53 0.47 -1.17 4.02
C ALA A 53 1.71 -0.32 4.36
N PHE A 54 1.58 1.01 4.29
CA PHE A 54 2.65 1.94 4.66
C PHE A 54 2.99 1.87 6.15
N GLN A 55 1.98 1.92 7.03
CA GLN A 55 2.19 1.77 8.48
C GLN A 55 2.86 0.44 8.84
N ALA A 56 2.43 -0.64 8.18
CA ALA A 56 3.03 -1.96 8.37
C ALA A 56 4.50 -1.99 7.91
N ALA A 57 4.82 -1.36 6.77
CA ALA A 57 6.19 -1.23 6.28
C ALA A 57 7.06 -0.40 7.23
N GLU A 58 6.55 0.73 7.74
CA GLU A 58 7.30 1.58 8.65
C GLU A 58 7.53 0.90 10.01
N HIS A 59 6.55 0.15 10.51
CA HIS A 59 6.73 -0.67 11.71
C HIS A 59 7.86 -1.68 11.52
N ALA A 60 7.87 -2.40 10.38
CA ALA A 60 8.95 -3.35 10.07
C ALA A 60 10.32 -2.67 9.93
N LEU A 61 10.35 -1.48 9.32
CA LEU A 61 11.57 -0.69 9.18
C LEU A 61 12.15 -0.27 10.53
N ARG A 62 11.30 0.25 11.43
CA ARG A 62 11.72 0.63 12.79
C ARG A 62 12.17 -0.57 13.62
N PHE A 63 11.48 -1.70 13.53
CA PHE A 63 11.90 -2.91 14.22
C PHE A 63 13.28 -3.38 13.77
N CYS A 64 13.52 -3.51 12.47
CA CYS A 64 14.84 -3.91 11.96
C CYS A 64 15.92 -2.87 12.33
N GLY A 65 15.61 -1.58 12.24
CA GLY A 65 16.52 -0.51 12.67
C GLY A 65 16.91 -0.62 14.15
N ASN A 66 15.95 -0.87 15.04
CA ASN A 66 16.20 -1.06 16.46
C ASN A 66 17.02 -2.33 16.74
N GLN A 67 16.74 -3.44 16.03
CA GLN A 67 17.50 -4.69 16.17
C GLN A 67 18.96 -4.53 15.76
N LEU A 68 19.27 -3.64 14.81
CA LEU A 68 20.65 -3.33 14.43
C LEU A 68 21.44 -2.56 15.49
N GLN A 69 20.75 -1.87 16.40
CA GLN A 69 21.39 -1.16 17.51
C GLN A 69 21.67 -2.07 18.71
N LEU A 70 21.12 -3.29 18.73
CA LEU A 70 21.36 -4.27 19.79
C LEU A 70 22.69 -5.00 19.55
N SER A 71 23.41 -5.29 20.65
CA SER A 71 24.63 -6.11 20.63
C SER A 71 24.41 -7.34 21.50
N PRO A 72 24.44 -8.57 20.95
CA PRO A 72 24.73 -8.92 19.56
C PRO A 72 23.55 -8.64 18.61
N ILE A 73 23.86 -8.44 17.32
CA ILE A 73 22.86 -8.31 16.26
C ILE A 73 22.33 -9.71 15.90
N THR A 74 21.02 -9.92 16.05
CA THR A 74 20.37 -11.23 15.85
C THR A 74 19.80 -11.42 14.44
N ILE A 75 19.58 -10.34 13.69
CA ILE A 75 18.95 -10.40 12.37
C ILE A 75 19.96 -10.72 11.25
N PRO A 76 19.54 -11.41 10.17
CA PRO A 76 20.41 -11.72 9.04
C PRO A 76 20.98 -10.44 8.40
N GLN A 77 22.30 -10.40 8.24
CA GLN A 77 23.01 -9.32 7.54
C GLN A 77 23.43 -9.81 6.16
N LEU A 78 22.67 -9.41 5.14
CA LEU A 78 22.96 -9.76 3.75
C LEU A 78 24.12 -8.91 3.24
N LYS A 79 24.92 -9.43 2.32
CA LYS A 79 25.88 -8.59 1.60
C LYS A 79 25.13 -7.80 0.53
N GLN A 80 25.36 -6.48 0.46
CA GLN A 80 24.82 -5.68 -0.64
C GLN A 80 25.39 -6.20 -1.97
N GLY A 81 24.52 -6.46 -2.92
CA GLY A 81 24.94 -6.81 -4.27
C GLY A 81 23.82 -7.50 -5.06
N PRO A 82 23.88 -7.43 -6.40
CA PRO A 82 23.04 -8.26 -7.24
C PRO A 82 23.37 -9.75 -7.00
N ILE A 83 22.37 -10.57 -6.70
CA ILE A 83 22.56 -12.02 -6.60
C ILE A 83 22.19 -12.63 -7.95
N PRO A 84 22.98 -13.57 -8.49
CA PRO A 84 22.58 -14.31 -9.69
C PRO A 84 21.28 -15.07 -9.41
N VAL A 85 20.24 -14.77 -10.17
CA VAL A 85 18.91 -15.40 -10.05
C VAL A 85 18.78 -16.57 -11.03
N ASP A 86 19.39 -16.47 -12.21
CA ASP A 86 19.30 -17.45 -13.30
C ASP A 86 20.58 -17.53 -14.15
N GLY A 87 21.74 -17.19 -13.57
CA GLY A 87 23.04 -17.23 -14.25
C GLY A 87 23.30 -16.13 -15.28
N ALA A 88 22.27 -15.41 -15.72
CA ALA A 88 22.37 -14.27 -16.65
C ALA A 88 21.86 -12.95 -16.03
N ASN A 89 20.85 -13.02 -15.18
CA ASN A 89 20.28 -11.87 -14.49
C ASN A 89 20.71 -11.85 -13.04
N SER A 90 21.17 -10.68 -12.62
CA SER A 90 21.50 -10.40 -11.23
C SER A 90 20.54 -9.36 -10.68
N LYS A 91 19.83 -9.68 -9.61
CA LYS A 91 18.84 -8.77 -8.98
C LYS A 91 19.19 -8.54 -7.51
N PRO A 92 18.88 -7.36 -6.95
CA PRO A 92 19.01 -7.15 -5.51
C PRO A 92 17.97 -7.99 -4.74
N TYR A 93 18.26 -8.32 -3.48
CA TYR A 93 17.39 -9.17 -2.66
C TYR A 93 15.93 -8.70 -2.60
N TRP A 94 15.70 -7.39 -2.55
CA TRP A 94 14.36 -6.82 -2.40
C TRP A 94 13.46 -6.98 -3.65
N GLU A 95 14.03 -7.18 -4.84
CA GLU A 95 13.27 -7.43 -6.08
C GLU A 95 12.87 -8.90 -6.26
N ILE A 96 13.55 -9.81 -5.56
CA ILE A 96 13.30 -11.25 -5.66
C ILE A 96 12.11 -11.59 -4.75
N ALA A 97 11.04 -12.12 -5.33
CA ALA A 97 9.81 -12.44 -4.60
C ALA A 97 10.06 -13.43 -3.44
N ASP A 98 10.88 -14.45 -3.67
CA ASP A 98 11.21 -15.50 -2.68
C ASP A 98 12.02 -14.97 -1.49
N SER A 99 12.73 -13.85 -1.63
CA SER A 99 13.44 -13.22 -0.50
C SER A 99 12.49 -12.82 0.62
N TRP A 100 11.23 -12.48 0.28
CA TRP A 100 10.21 -12.07 1.23
C TRP A 100 9.46 -13.23 1.89
N SER A 101 9.65 -14.47 1.43
CA SER A 101 9.13 -15.66 2.09
C SER A 101 10.23 -16.39 2.88
N ASN A 102 11.50 -16.21 2.50
CA ASN A 102 12.66 -16.85 3.12
C ASN A 102 13.10 -16.16 4.42
N SER A 103 13.01 -16.87 5.55
CA SER A 103 13.43 -16.38 6.88
C SER A 103 14.94 -16.19 7.05
N ASN A 104 15.77 -16.77 6.18
CA ASN A 104 17.21 -16.51 6.17
C ASN A 104 17.56 -15.18 5.50
N VAL A 105 16.62 -14.58 4.77
CA VAL A 105 16.80 -13.34 4.00
C VAL A 105 15.98 -12.20 4.59
N SER A 106 14.74 -12.46 4.99
CA SER A 106 13.84 -11.45 5.57
C SER A 106 13.22 -11.88 6.90
N VAL A 107 13.19 -10.94 7.83
CA VAL A 107 12.62 -11.14 9.16
C VAL A 107 11.15 -10.75 9.15
N ALA A 108 10.26 -11.66 9.57
CA ALA A 108 8.86 -11.34 9.75
C ALA A 108 8.66 -10.59 11.07
N MET A 109 7.83 -9.56 11.05
CA MET A 109 7.44 -8.86 12.27
C MET A 109 6.54 -9.75 13.12
N PRO A 110 6.80 -9.83 14.43
CA PRO A 110 5.83 -10.37 15.37
C PRO A 110 4.53 -9.57 15.25
N ARG A 111 3.38 -10.24 15.18
CA ARG A 111 2.08 -9.57 15.26
C ARG A 111 1.88 -9.09 16.69
N ILE A 112 1.91 -7.77 16.90
CA ILE A 112 1.63 -7.16 18.20
C ILE A 112 0.15 -6.76 18.23
N GLY A 113 -0.69 -7.57 18.88
CA GLY A 113 -2.12 -7.31 19.07
C GLY A 113 -3.00 -7.61 17.84
N SER A 114 -4.20 -8.14 18.09
CA SER A 114 -5.21 -8.45 17.08
C SER A 114 -6.40 -7.48 17.08
N GLU A 115 -6.25 -6.30 17.68
CA GLU A 115 -7.34 -5.34 17.76
C GLU A 115 -7.27 -4.36 16.58
N GLY A 116 -8.13 -4.61 15.58
CA GLY A 116 -8.28 -3.79 14.39
C GLY A 116 -8.15 -4.57 13.08
N ALA A 117 -8.33 -3.87 11.96
CA ALA A 117 -8.18 -4.44 10.62
C ALA A 117 -6.72 -4.90 10.44
N ALA A 118 -6.52 -6.21 10.44
CA ALA A 118 -5.20 -6.81 10.35
C ALA A 118 -4.67 -6.78 8.91
N ALA A 119 -3.38 -6.51 8.77
CA ALA A 119 -2.66 -6.76 7.52
C ALA A 119 -2.84 -8.23 7.09
N ALA A 120 -3.08 -8.44 5.79
CA ALA A 120 -3.31 -9.77 5.22
C ALA A 120 -2.15 -10.74 5.53
N MET A 121 -0.93 -10.22 5.60
CA MET A 121 0.30 -10.95 5.89
C MET A 121 1.19 -10.12 6.83
N PRO A 122 2.07 -10.75 7.63
CA PRO A 122 3.01 -10.02 8.45
C PRO A 122 3.95 -9.18 7.58
N ALA A 123 4.19 -7.93 7.99
CA ALA A 123 5.23 -7.11 7.38
C ALA A 123 6.60 -7.77 7.60
N ARG A 124 7.50 -7.62 6.64
CA ARG A 124 8.86 -8.16 6.74
C ARG A 124 9.90 -7.10 6.44
N CYS A 125 11.09 -7.27 6.98
CA CYS A 125 12.24 -6.42 6.65
C CYS A 125 13.46 -7.27 6.30
N LEU A 126 14.27 -6.75 5.40
CA LEU A 126 15.57 -7.28 5.01
C LEU A 126 16.64 -6.23 5.33
N VAL A 127 17.83 -6.70 5.69
CA VAL A 127 18.95 -5.84 6.02
C VAL A 127 20.15 -6.25 5.20
N GLU A 128 20.72 -5.27 4.50
CA GLU A 128 21.92 -5.41 3.70
C GLU A 128 23.03 -4.55 4.30
N LYS A 129 24.20 -5.15 4.54
CA LYS A 129 25.40 -4.43 4.93
C LYS A 129 26.02 -3.80 3.68
N LEU A 130 26.18 -2.49 3.72
CA LEU A 130 26.79 -1.73 2.64
C LEU A 130 28.30 -1.95 2.71
N GLN A 131 28.89 -2.28 1.57
CA GLN A 131 30.33 -2.39 1.42
C GLN A 131 30.80 -1.15 0.67
N PHE A 132 31.60 -0.32 1.33
CA PHE A 132 32.29 0.78 0.67
C PHE A 132 33.62 0.22 0.20
N ASP A 133 33.78 0.08 -1.12
CA ASP A 133 35.03 -0.36 -1.70
C ASP A 133 36.16 0.62 -1.33
N GLY A 134 37.29 0.09 -0.89
CA GLY A 134 38.39 0.84 -0.31
C GLY A 134 39.26 1.57 -1.34
N ASP A 135 38.79 1.75 -2.57
CA ASP A 135 39.59 2.20 -3.73
C ASP A 135 39.98 3.69 -3.70
N LEU A 136 39.92 4.32 -2.53
CA LEU A 136 40.51 5.63 -2.29
C LEU A 136 42.00 5.43 -2.04
N GLN A 137 42.85 5.71 -3.03
CA GLN A 137 44.33 5.58 -2.95
C GLN A 137 45.03 6.46 -1.89
N TYR A 138 44.27 7.16 -1.04
CA TYR A 138 44.78 7.97 0.07
C TYR A 138 44.14 7.50 1.39
N GLN A 139 44.64 6.41 1.97
CA GLN A 139 44.18 5.92 3.28
C GLN A 139 45.35 5.69 4.23
N GLN A 140 45.96 6.78 4.71
CA GLN A 140 47.00 6.66 5.74
C GLN A 140 46.44 6.67 7.17
N HIS A 141 45.18 7.08 7.38
CA HIS A 141 44.44 6.96 8.65
C HIS A 141 42.93 6.98 8.36
N LEU A 142 42.26 5.82 8.28
CA LEU A 142 40.80 5.81 8.37
C LEU A 142 40.37 5.67 9.82
N PRO A 143 39.51 6.57 10.34
CA PRO A 143 38.72 6.21 11.51
C PRO A 143 37.95 4.92 11.15
N GLN A 144 37.92 3.98 12.09
CA GLN A 144 37.24 2.68 12.00
C GLN A 144 35.94 2.83 11.19
N GLN A 145 35.86 2.23 10.00
CA GLN A 145 34.71 2.37 9.11
C GLN A 145 33.44 1.95 9.86
N ARG A 146 32.60 2.93 10.16
CA ARG A 146 31.29 2.72 10.77
C ARG A 146 30.45 1.86 9.83
N PRO A 147 29.98 0.68 10.25
CA PRO A 147 29.21 -0.18 9.37
C PRO A 147 27.90 0.50 8.99
N ALA A 148 27.67 0.63 7.69
CA ALA A 148 26.44 1.18 7.15
C ALA A 148 25.53 0.05 6.64
N TYR A 149 24.23 0.21 6.82
CA TYR A 149 23.22 -0.77 6.48
C TYR A 149 22.12 -0.14 5.64
N ARG A 150 21.63 -0.86 4.64
CA ARG A 150 20.37 -0.57 3.95
C ARG A 150 19.31 -1.50 4.51
N VAL A 151 18.26 -0.92 5.08
CA VAL A 151 17.09 -1.66 5.56
C VAL A 151 15.99 -1.48 4.52
N THR A 152 15.48 -2.58 3.98
CA THR A 152 14.29 -2.54 3.12
C THR A 152 13.14 -3.23 3.85
N ALA A 153 12.01 -2.54 3.99
CA ALA A 153 10.83 -3.07 4.64
C ALA A 153 9.69 -3.21 3.63
N ARG A 154 8.93 -4.29 3.72
CA ARG A 154 7.74 -4.56 2.92
C ARG A 154 6.54 -4.72 3.83
N GLY A 155 5.57 -3.84 3.65
CA GLY A 155 4.26 -3.89 4.29
C GLY A 155 3.19 -4.32 3.29
N ILE A 156 2.19 -5.02 3.79
CA ILE A 156 1.03 -5.47 3.02
C ILE A 156 -0.21 -4.95 3.74
N GLY A 157 -1.15 -4.37 3.00
CA GLY A 157 -2.39 -3.84 3.56
C GLY A 157 -3.39 -4.94 3.94
N ALA A 158 -4.65 -4.56 4.11
CA ALA A 158 -5.76 -5.48 4.36
C ALA A 158 -5.97 -6.46 3.19
N SER A 159 -5.54 -6.09 1.97
CA SER A 159 -5.49 -6.99 0.82
C SER A 159 -4.05 -7.25 0.39
N THR A 160 -3.77 -8.42 -0.17
CA THR A 160 -2.49 -8.76 -0.79
C THR A 160 -2.12 -7.90 -2.00
N ALA A 161 -3.09 -7.17 -2.58
CA ALA A 161 -2.87 -6.26 -3.70
C ALA A 161 -2.24 -4.90 -3.31
N ALA A 162 -2.34 -4.51 -2.03
CA ALA A 162 -1.74 -3.27 -1.54
C ALA A 162 -0.40 -3.60 -0.87
N VAL A 163 0.68 -3.40 -1.62
CA VAL A 163 2.05 -3.63 -1.15
C VAL A 163 2.81 -2.31 -1.17
N VAL A 164 3.49 -2.00 -0.07
CA VAL A 164 4.37 -0.84 0.04
C VAL A 164 5.75 -1.32 0.45
N VAL A 165 6.77 -0.81 -0.23
CA VAL A 165 8.18 -1.08 0.08
C VAL A 165 8.84 0.23 0.45
N LEU A 166 9.53 0.25 1.60
CA LEU A 166 10.28 1.39 2.11
C LEU A 166 11.76 1.03 2.24
N GLN A 167 12.63 2.00 1.99
CA GLN A 167 14.07 1.85 2.14
C GLN A 167 14.64 2.94 3.04
N SER A 168 15.49 2.57 3.98
CA SER A 168 16.27 3.49 4.79
C SER A 168 17.73 3.06 4.86
N TYR A 169 18.60 4.05 5.10
CA TYR A 169 20.02 3.86 5.29
C TYR A 169 20.37 4.21 6.73
N LEU A 170 21.04 3.30 7.44
CA LEU A 170 21.46 3.45 8.83
C LEU A 170 22.97 3.39 8.91
N LEU A 171 23.58 4.36 9.59
CA LEU A 171 25.00 4.40 9.93
C LEU A 171 25.13 4.16 11.45
N LEU A 172 25.95 3.18 11.85
CA LEU A 172 26.24 2.89 13.25
C LEU A 172 27.65 3.37 13.62
#